data_AF-A0AAD7J8V5-F1
#
_entry.id   AF-A0AAD7J8V5-F1
#
_cell.length_a   1.000
_cell.length_b   1.000
_cell.length_c   1.000
_cell.angle_alpha   90.00
_cell.angle_beta   90.00
_cell.angle_gamma   90.00
#
_symmetry.space_group_name_H-M   'P 1'
#
loop_
_entity.id
_entity.type
_entity.pdbx_description
1 polymer ?
#
loop_
_entity_poly.entity_id
_entity_poly.type
_entity_poly.pdbx_seq_one_letter_code
_entity_poly.pdbx_strand_id
1 'polypeptide(L)'
;YHCAQNADRQHKPKKHDETDKHSTSRQMECFDCDGWLHITVSEESTEALVRFKHEQDHIPYCSIDVPLPVKEFVAANPCLTTTQVS
;
A
#
# COMPACT_ATOMS: atom_id res chain seq x y z
N TYR A 1 -14.29 -7.46 -0.69
CA TYR A 1 -13.31 -6.41 -1.00
C TYR A 1 -12.41 -6.20 0.22
N HIS A 2 -11.11 -5.98 0.03
CA HIS A 2 -10.17 -5.75 1.12
C HIS A 2 -9.28 -4.53 0.79
N CYS A 3 -9.41 -3.45 1.58
CA CYS A 3 -8.58 -2.24 1.50
C CYS A 3 -7.20 -2.55 2.11
N ALA A 4 -6.13 -2.52 1.31
CA ALA A 4 -4.77 -2.85 1.75
C ALA A 4 -4.14 -1.79 2.68
N GLN A 5 -4.68 -0.57 2.67
CA GLN A 5 -4.24 0.54 3.51
C GLN A 5 -5.26 0.82 4.63
N ASN A 6 -6.10 -0.15 5.00
CA ASN A 6 -6.99 0.01 6.15
C ASN A 6 -6.15 -0.01 7.45
N ALA A 7 -6.29 1.05 8.26
CA ALA A 7 -5.57 1.21 9.52
C ALA A 7 -5.85 0.07 10.51
N ASP A 8 -7.07 -0.43 10.60
CA ASP A 8 -7.44 -1.57 11.46
C ASP A 8 -6.71 -2.86 11.10
N ARG A 9 -6.17 -2.94 9.87
CA ARG A 9 -5.49 -4.12 9.35
C ARG A 9 -3.97 -3.96 9.31
N GLN A 10 -3.42 -2.84 9.79
CA GLN A 10 -1.97 -2.62 9.77
C GLN A 10 -1.26 -3.58 10.73
N HIS A 11 -0.30 -4.35 10.20
CA HIS A 11 0.46 -5.28 11.01
C HIS A 11 1.44 -4.54 11.93
N LYS A 12 1.51 -4.99 13.19
CA LYS A 12 2.52 -4.52 14.14
C LYS A 12 3.92 -4.88 13.61
N PRO A 13 4.88 -3.93 13.62
CA PRO A 13 6.23 -4.19 13.15
C PRO A 13 6.90 -5.24 14.03
N LYS A 14 7.46 -6.28 13.40
CA LYS A 14 8.31 -7.27 14.09
C LYS A 14 9.73 -6.74 14.11
N LYS A 15 10.16 -6.23 15.26
CA LYS A 15 11.52 -5.75 15.47
C LYS A 15 12.35 -6.87 16.07
N HIS A 16 13.62 -6.95 15.67
CA HIS A 16 14.59 -7.84 16.29
C HIS A 16 14.93 -7.30 17.70
N ASP A 17 15.44 -8.12 18.62
CA ASP A 17 15.79 -7.61 19.96
C ASP A 17 17.03 -6.69 19.92
N GLU A 18 18.03 -7.07 19.13
CA GLU A 18 19.19 -6.23 18.85
C GLU A 18 18.82 -5.08 17.89
N THR A 19 18.97 -3.85 18.36
CA THR A 19 18.66 -2.60 17.63
C THR A 19 19.45 -2.43 16.35
N ASP A 20 20.68 -2.94 16.29
CA ASP A 20 21.56 -2.80 15.11
C ASP A 20 21.10 -3.66 13.92
N LYS A 21 20.23 -4.64 14.17
CA LYS A 21 19.60 -5.49 13.15
C LYS A 21 18.21 -5.00 12.76
N HIS A 22 17.78 -3.84 13.27
CA HIS A 22 16.51 -3.25 12.83
C HIS A 22 16.68 -2.73 11.41
N SER A 23 15.92 -3.29 10.49
CA SER A 23 15.76 -2.66 9.17
C SER A 23 15.00 -1.35 9.34
N THR A 24 15.54 -0.25 8.80
CA THR A 24 14.84 1.03 8.68
C THR A 24 13.81 0.97 7.54
N SER A 25 12.80 0.12 7.71
CA SER A 25 11.64 0.08 6.82
C SER A 25 10.62 1.13 7.25
N ARG A 26 10.21 2.00 6.33
CA ARG A 26 9.06 2.89 6.52
C ARG A 26 7.79 2.07 6.31
N GLN A 27 6.84 2.20 7.23
CA GLN A 27 5.52 1.62 7.05
C GLN A 27 4.75 2.41 5.99
N MET A 28 3.94 1.73 5.17
CA MET A 28 3.01 2.43 4.28
C MET A 28 1.96 3.18 5.10
N GLU A 29 1.60 4.37 4.62
CA GLU A 29 0.49 5.13 5.18
C GLU A 29 -0.81 4.31 5.09
N CYS A 30 -1.52 4.27 6.20
CA CYS A 30 -2.81 3.60 6.35
C CYS A 30 -3.84 4.64 6.77
N PHE A 31 -5.09 4.38 6.42
CA PHE A 31 -6.20 5.29 6.55
C PHE A 31 -7.40 4.58 7.17
N ASP A 32 -8.27 5.37 7.80
CA ASP A 32 -9.54 4.88 8.32
C ASP A 32 -10.54 4.72 7.15
N CYS A 33 -10.34 3.68 6.34
CA CYS A 33 -11.16 3.41 5.17
C CYS A 33 -12.36 2.53 5.54
N ASP A 34 -13.57 3.09 5.44
CA ASP A 34 -14.86 2.41 5.58
C ASP A 34 -15.20 1.56 4.35
N GLY A 35 -14.34 0.58 4.05
CA GLY A 35 -14.48 -0.34 2.92
C GLY A 35 -15.54 -1.41 3.15
N TRP A 36 -16.82 -1.03 3.20
CA TRP A 36 -17.94 -1.94 3.44
C TRP A 36 -18.54 -2.48 2.14
N LEU A 37 -18.90 -3.78 2.16
CA LEU A 37 -19.67 -4.45 1.12
C LEU A 37 -21.10 -4.66 1.63
N HIS A 38 -22.07 -3.99 1.02
CA HIS A 38 -23.48 -4.20 1.35
C HIS A 38 -24.14 -5.06 0.27
N ILE A 39 -24.65 -6.22 0.68
CA ILE A 39 -25.43 -7.11 -0.19
C ILE A 39 -26.86 -7.14 0.33
N THR A 40 -27.81 -6.78 -0.52
CA THR A 40 -29.25 -6.91 -0.22
C THR A 40 -29.81 -8.03 -1.08
N VAL A 41 -30.44 -9.01 -0.44
CA VAL A 41 -31.13 -10.12 -1.11
C VAL A 41 -32.59 -10.11 -0.66
N SER A 42 -33.51 -10.13 -1.61
CA SER A 42 -34.94 -10.34 -1.34
C SER A 42 -35.25 -11.83 -1.41
N GLU A 43 -36.10 -12.33 -0.51
CA GLU A 43 -36.48 -13.76 -0.47
C GLU A 43 -37.15 -14.24 -1.77
N GLU A 44 -37.74 -13.32 -2.54
CA GLU A 44 -38.43 -13.61 -3.81
C GLU A 44 -37.56 -13.38 -5.06
N SER A 45 -36.32 -12.90 -4.87
CA SER A 45 -35.44 -12.52 -5.97
C SER A 45 -34.33 -13.53 -6.21
N THR A 46 -34.11 -13.89 -7.47
CA THR A 46 -32.90 -14.64 -7.90
C THR A 46 -31.69 -13.72 -8.08
N GLU A 47 -31.87 -12.41 -7.92
CA GLU A 47 -30.85 -11.38 -8.11
C GLU A 47 -30.56 -10.66 -6.79
N ALA A 48 -29.28 -10.37 -6.55
CA ALA A 48 -28.81 -9.63 -5.38
C ALA A 48 -28.28 -8.26 -5.79
N LEU A 49 -28.66 -7.21 -5.06
CA LEU A 49 -28.06 -5.89 -5.22
C LEU A 49 -26.81 -5.80 -4.38
N VAL A 50 -25.66 -5.64 -5.03
CA VAL A 50 -24.37 -5.46 -4.39
C VAL A 50 -23.97 -4.00 -4.51
N ARG A 51 -23.91 -3.27 -3.40
CA ARG A 51 -23.38 -1.91 -3.34
C ARG A 51 -22.01 -1.92 -2.66
N PHE A 52 -21.03 -1.40 -3.38
CA PHE A 52 -19.69 -1.23 -2.87
C PHE A 52 -19.39 0.27 -2.73
N LYS A 53 -19.03 0.70 -1.53
CA LYS A 53 -18.64 2.08 -1.26
C LYS A 53 -17.31 2.05 -0.51
N HIS A 54 -16.39 2.87 -0.96
CA HIS A 54 -15.16 3.16 -0.27
C HIS A 54 -15.16 4.66 -0.02
N GLU A 55 -15.65 5.07 1.16
CA GLU A 55 -15.58 6.47 1.58
C GLU A 55 -14.13 6.76 1.98
N GLN A 56 -13.52 7.70 1.25
CA GLN A 56 -12.06 7.87 1.20
C GLN A 56 -11.55 8.84 2.27
N ASP A 57 -10.55 8.37 3.00
CA ASP A 57 -9.31 9.12 3.26
C ASP A 57 -8.18 8.43 2.51
N HIS A 58 -7.93 8.71 1.22
CA HIS A 58 -6.71 8.19 0.57
C HIS A 58 -6.05 9.31 -0.23
N ILE A 59 -4.73 9.36 -0.17
CA ILE A 59 -3.96 10.23 -1.06
C ILE A 59 -4.11 9.66 -2.48
N PRO A 60 -4.49 10.49 -3.47
CA PRO A 60 -4.55 10.04 -4.86
C PRO A 60 -3.21 9.42 -5.27
N TYR A 61 -3.26 8.30 -6.00
CA TYR A 61 -2.07 7.75 -6.63
C TYR A 61 -1.46 8.83 -7.55
N CYS A 62 -0.29 9.33 -7.17
CA CYS A 62 0.53 10.16 -8.04
C CYS A 62 1.42 9.26 -8.91
N SER A 63 1.87 9.79 -10.05
CA SER A 63 2.90 9.08 -10.82
C SER A 63 4.16 8.96 -9.96
N ILE A 64 4.65 7.73 -9.83
CA ILE A 64 5.92 7.39 -9.17
C ILE A 64 7.01 7.12 -10.22
N ASP A 65 6.84 7.67 -11.43
CA ASP A 65 7.83 7.51 -12.49
C ASP A 65 9.21 7.95 -12.02
N VAL A 66 10.20 7.09 -12.28
CA VAL A 66 11.59 7.43 -12.00
C VAL A 66 11.99 8.59 -12.92
N PRO A 67 12.53 9.71 -12.37
CA PRO A 67 12.97 10.84 -13.17
C PRO A 67 13.97 10.41 -14.24
N LEU A 68 13.92 11.02 -15.43
CA LEU A 68 14.81 10.69 -16.54
C LEU A 68 16.30 10.69 -16.17
N PRO A 69 16.83 11.67 -15.40
CA PRO A 69 18.24 11.66 -15.00
C PRO A 69 18.63 10.43 -14.17
N VAL A 70 17.70 9.90 -13.36
CA VAL A 70 17.94 8.70 -12.55
C VAL A 70 17.96 7.45 -13.44
N LYS A 71 17.06 7.38 -14.44
CA LYS A 71 17.06 6.29 -15.43
C LYS A 71 18.37 6.25 -16.21
N GLU A 72 18.86 7.41 -16.65
CA GLU A 72 20.14 7.55 -17.35
C GLU A 72 21.32 7.15 -16.45
N PHE A 73 21.31 7.59 -15.19
CA PHE A 73 22.33 7.21 -14.21
C PHE A 73 22.41 5.70 -14.00
N VAL A 74 21.28 5.02 -13.82
CA VAL A 74 21.23 3.56 -13.65
C VAL A 74 21.74 2.85 -14.90
N ALA A 75 21.33 3.29 -16.09
CA ALA A 75 21.79 2.71 -17.35
C ALA A 75 23.31 2.86 -17.56
N ALA A 76 23.89 3.97 -17.12
CA ALA A 76 25.33 4.22 -17.20
C ALA A 76 26.15 3.44 -16.16
N ASN A 77 25.53 2.92 -15.09
CA ASN A 77 26.22 2.33 -13.95
C ASN A 77 25.68 0.94 -13.56
N PRO A 78 25.73 -0.07 -14.46
CA PRO A 78 25.11 -1.38 -14.23
C PRO A 78 25.76 -2.20 -13.09
N CYS A 79 26.97 -1.86 -12.67
CA CYS A 79 27.72 -2.60 -11.65
C CYS A 79 27.63 -1.99 -10.24
N LEU A 80 26.92 -0.86 -10.06
CA LEU A 80 26.74 -0.27 -8.72
C LEU A 80 25.75 -1.12 -7.91
N THR A 81 26.12 -1.40 -6.66
CA THR A 81 25.24 -2.10 -5.70
C THR A 81 24.80 -1.14 -4.60
N THR A 82 23.74 -1.51 -3.88
CA THR A 82 22.99 -0.65 -2.94
C THR A 82 23.82 -0.07 -1.77
N THR A 83 25.08 -0.50 -1.58
CA THR A 83 25.94 -0.13 -0.44
C THR A 83 26.79 1.13 -0.67
N GLN A 84 26.64 1.85 -1.79
CA GLN A 84 27.64 2.86 -2.22
C GLN A 84 27.10 4.27 -2.44
N VAL A 85 25.97 4.64 -1.85
CA VAL A 85 25.50 6.04 -1.86
C VAL A 85 25.53 6.57 -0.43
N SER A 86 26.65 7.21 -0.08
CA SER A 86 26.88 7.98 1.15
C SER A 86 26.30 9.37 1.06
#